data_AF-A0A2M7K2A2-F1
#
_entry.id   AF-A0A2M7K2A2-F1
#
_cell.length_a   1.000
_cell.length_b   1.000
_cell.length_c   1.000
_cell.angle_alpha   90.00
_cell.angle_beta   90.00
_cell.angle_gamma   90.00
#
_symmetry.space_group_name_H-M   'P 1'
#
loop_
_entity.id
_entity.type
_entity.pdbx_description
1 polymer ?
#
loop_
_entity_poly.entity_id
_entity_poly.type
_entity_poly.pdbx_seq_one_letter_code
_entity_poly.pdbx_strand_id
1 'polypeptide(L)'
;MIFVAFSLYLTYNEIRDYQNALKYLQISDSIKSVVFDETYFSKTKEFEAKFENQKNQIQFEKLSKKEELQSAEVKKQRIIIYSLILVFIIILIFSLVIYRMFLQIKKTSAIISNKNKKLENAHSAINQQNEKIKSQNERLIEFNLELENKINARTIELQEKNKEIEAQNEEYKKINEELSIAKEKSEENDRLKSTFLANMSHEIRTPMNGILGFASLLKKPTLTGEKQQEYIRIIEKSGTRMLNIINDIINISKVESGQMEVSISETNVNEQIEYIYTFFKPEVEQKGIQILFKNNLPAKEAIIKTDR
;
A
#
# COMPACT_ATOMS: atom_id res chain seq x y z
N MET A 1 37.35 -98.86 99.98
CA MET A 1 38.79 -99.05 100.27
C MET A 1 39.68 -98.09 99.50
N ILE A 2 39.58 -97.98 98.16
CA ILE A 2 40.35 -96.98 97.38
C ILE A 2 39.95 -95.54 97.73
N PHE A 3 38.65 -95.27 97.95
CA PHE A 3 38.19 -93.95 98.41
C PHE A 3 38.63 -93.62 99.85
N VAL A 4 38.75 -94.62 100.72
CA VAL A 4 39.25 -94.45 102.10
C VAL A 4 40.76 -94.20 102.10
N ALA A 5 41.51 -94.88 101.23
CA ALA A 5 42.93 -94.61 101.01
C ALA A 5 43.17 -93.23 100.37
N PHE A 6 42.28 -92.79 99.45
CA PHE A 6 42.36 -91.48 98.81
C PHE A 6 41.96 -90.34 99.76
N SER A 7 40.96 -90.57 100.63
CA SER A 7 40.63 -89.65 101.73
C SER A 7 41.72 -89.64 102.80
N LEU A 8 42.33 -90.78 103.17
CA LEU A 8 43.52 -90.82 104.05
C LEU A 8 44.67 -89.99 103.47
N TYR A 9 44.88 -90.09 102.14
CA TYR A 9 45.90 -89.35 101.42
C TYR A 9 45.63 -87.83 101.43
N LEU A 10 44.39 -87.40 101.16
CA LEU A 10 44.00 -85.99 101.21
C LEU A 10 44.03 -85.41 102.64
N THR A 11 43.63 -86.19 103.65
CA THR A 11 43.52 -85.69 105.05
C THR A 11 44.87 -85.68 105.79
N TYR A 12 45.78 -86.61 105.48
CA TYR A 12 47.13 -86.68 106.08
C TYR A 12 48.08 -85.60 105.53
N ASN A 13 47.94 -85.21 104.25
CA ASN A 13 48.88 -84.30 103.59
C ASN A 13 48.44 -82.81 103.54
N GLU A 14 47.16 -82.47 103.70
CA GLU A 14 46.72 -81.06 103.59
C GLU A 14 46.29 -80.39 104.92
N ILE A 15 45.87 -81.12 105.98
CA ILE A 15 45.16 -80.48 107.12
C ILE A 15 45.79 -80.76 108.52
N ARG A 16 46.73 -81.70 108.69
CA ARG A 16 47.42 -82.01 109.98
C ARG A 16 46.50 -82.27 111.20
N ASP A 17 45.25 -82.67 110.97
CA ASP A 17 44.26 -82.98 112.01
C ASP A 17 44.27 -84.47 112.39
N TYR A 18 44.95 -84.78 113.49
CA TYR A 18 45.16 -86.16 113.97
C TYR A 18 43.90 -86.83 114.54
N GLN A 19 42.90 -86.08 115.02
CA GLN A 19 41.68 -86.68 115.60
C GLN A 19 40.77 -87.27 114.51
N ASN A 20 40.65 -86.58 113.38
CA ASN A 20 39.84 -87.08 112.26
C ASN A 20 40.53 -88.25 111.54
N ALA A 21 41.86 -88.27 111.44
CA ALA A 21 42.60 -89.41 110.89
C ALA A 21 42.39 -90.72 111.68
N LEU A 22 42.35 -90.67 113.01
CA LEU A 22 42.07 -91.82 113.87
C LEU A 22 40.61 -92.31 113.71
N LYS A 23 39.66 -91.38 113.51
CA LYS A 23 38.25 -91.69 113.24
C LYS A 23 38.08 -92.45 111.91
N TYR A 24 38.82 -92.06 110.87
CA TYR A 24 38.84 -92.79 109.60
C TYR A 24 39.59 -94.15 109.68
N LEU A 25 40.58 -94.28 110.57
CA LEU A 25 41.24 -95.55 110.89
C LEU A 25 40.28 -96.53 111.60
N GLN A 26 39.48 -96.05 112.56
CA GLN A 26 38.46 -96.84 113.26
C GLN A 26 37.27 -97.21 112.35
N ILE A 27 36.90 -96.33 111.40
CA ILE A 27 35.91 -96.63 110.35
C ILE A 27 36.48 -97.64 109.34
N SER A 28 37.78 -97.59 109.03
CA SER A 28 38.46 -98.57 108.18
C SER A 28 38.47 -99.98 108.81
N ASP A 29 38.74 -100.10 110.10
CA ASP A 29 38.72 -101.39 110.81
C ASP A 29 37.28 -101.92 111.01
N SER A 30 36.28 -101.04 111.13
CA SER A 30 34.86 -101.42 111.20
C SER A 30 34.26 -101.80 109.83
N ILE A 31 34.86 -101.36 108.72
CA ILE A 31 34.44 -101.75 107.35
C ILE A 31 35.12 -103.07 106.94
N LYS A 32 36.24 -103.45 107.55
CA LYS A 32 36.99 -104.68 107.24
C LYS A 32 36.24 -105.97 107.61
N SER A 33 35.17 -105.89 108.41
CA SER A 33 34.26 -107.01 108.74
C SER A 33 32.90 -106.96 108.00
N VAL A 34 32.68 -105.99 107.11
CA VAL A 34 31.41 -105.80 106.37
C VAL A 34 31.58 -106.01 104.84
N VAL A 35 32.79 -106.34 104.39
CA VAL A 35 33.19 -106.41 102.96
C VAL A 35 32.90 -107.78 102.28
N PHE A 36 32.27 -108.74 102.94
CA PHE A 36 31.90 -110.03 102.33
C PHE A 36 30.45 -110.46 102.64
N ASP A 37 29.49 -109.77 102.03
CA ASP A 37 28.09 -110.20 101.94
C ASP A 37 27.68 -110.20 100.44
N GLU A 38 27.27 -111.37 99.92
CA GLU A 38 26.83 -111.61 98.53
C GLU A 38 25.70 -110.66 98.10
N THR A 39 24.97 -110.07 99.05
CA THR A 39 23.88 -109.12 98.82
C THR A 39 24.38 -107.76 98.31
N TYR A 40 25.62 -107.35 98.62
CA TYR A 40 26.19 -106.07 98.18
C TYR A 40 26.92 -106.14 96.83
N PHE A 41 27.46 -107.30 96.44
CA PHE A 41 28.05 -107.50 95.10
C PHE A 41 26.98 -107.50 93.99
N SER A 42 25.79 -108.06 94.28
CA SER A 42 24.63 -107.98 93.39
C SER A 42 24.12 -106.54 93.24
N LYS A 43 23.99 -105.79 94.34
CA LYS A 43 23.58 -104.38 94.32
C LYS A 43 24.59 -103.48 93.61
N THR A 44 25.90 -103.73 93.71
CA THR A 44 26.92 -102.94 93.00
C THR A 44 26.92 -103.21 91.50
N LYS A 45 26.76 -104.47 91.06
CA LYS A 45 26.53 -104.80 89.64
C LYS A 45 25.22 -104.22 89.09
N GLU A 46 24.14 -104.24 89.87
CA GLU A 46 22.85 -103.64 89.50
C GLU A 46 22.95 -102.11 89.39
N PHE A 47 23.71 -101.48 90.30
CA PHE A 47 23.97 -100.04 90.27
C PHE A 47 24.85 -99.65 89.07
N GLU A 48 25.87 -100.45 88.74
CA GLU A 48 26.73 -100.25 87.57
C GLU A 48 25.96 -100.43 86.27
N ALA A 49 25.09 -101.44 86.16
CA ALA A 49 24.20 -101.62 85.02
C ALA A 49 23.17 -100.49 84.89
N LYS A 50 22.59 -100.01 86.00
CA LYS A 50 21.69 -98.85 86.01
C LYS A 50 22.43 -97.57 85.62
N PHE A 51 23.67 -97.40 86.06
CA PHE A 51 24.51 -96.25 85.72
C PHE A 51 24.90 -96.25 84.24
N GLU A 52 25.34 -97.37 83.68
CA GLU A 52 25.64 -97.47 82.24
C GLU A 52 24.38 -97.34 81.38
N ASN A 53 23.23 -97.86 81.81
CA ASN A 53 21.96 -97.65 81.11
C ASN A 53 21.57 -96.16 81.12
N GLN A 54 21.63 -95.50 82.28
CA GLN A 54 21.36 -94.07 82.40
C GLN A 54 22.35 -93.22 81.58
N LYS A 55 23.62 -93.60 81.56
CA LYS A 55 24.66 -92.95 80.75
C LYS A 55 24.39 -93.11 79.25
N ASN A 56 24.01 -94.31 78.80
CA ASN A 56 23.60 -94.56 77.42
C ASN A 56 22.31 -93.81 77.05
N GLN A 57 21.35 -93.72 77.96
CA GLN A 57 20.11 -92.96 77.76
C GLN A 57 20.39 -91.46 77.62
N ILE A 58 21.27 -90.91 78.47
CA ILE A 58 21.77 -89.52 78.37
C ILE A 58 22.56 -89.32 77.07
N GLN A 59 23.37 -90.30 76.64
CA GLN A 59 24.13 -90.22 75.40
C GLN A 59 23.22 -90.27 74.17
N PHE A 60 22.20 -91.12 74.16
CA PHE A 60 21.18 -91.18 73.12
C PHE A 60 20.35 -89.90 73.07
N GLU A 61 19.93 -89.36 74.21
CA GLU A 61 19.21 -88.08 74.28
C GLU A 61 20.10 -86.93 73.78
N LYS A 62 21.39 -86.92 74.12
CA LYS A 62 22.38 -85.96 73.57
C LYS A 62 22.54 -86.11 72.05
N LEU A 63 22.58 -87.34 71.53
CA LEU A 63 22.68 -87.62 70.09
C LEU A 63 21.40 -87.20 69.35
N SER A 64 20.21 -87.57 69.85
CA SER A 64 18.92 -87.18 69.29
C SER A 64 18.75 -85.66 69.27
N LYS A 65 19.10 -84.99 70.38
CA LYS A 65 19.07 -83.53 70.48
C LYS A 65 20.08 -82.87 69.53
N LYS A 66 21.22 -83.52 69.27
CA LYS A 66 22.23 -83.08 68.29
C LYS A 66 21.72 -83.24 66.85
N GLU A 67 21.03 -84.32 66.52
CA GLU A 67 20.40 -84.52 65.20
C GLU A 67 19.25 -83.55 64.96
N GLU A 68 18.40 -83.31 65.96
CA GLU A 68 17.34 -82.28 65.88
C GLU A 68 17.93 -80.88 65.70
N LEU A 69 18.99 -80.55 66.44
CA LEU A 69 19.71 -79.29 66.29
C LEU A 69 20.33 -79.16 64.90
N GLN A 70 20.97 -80.22 64.37
CA GLN A 70 21.50 -80.25 63.01
C GLN A 70 20.39 -80.10 61.95
N SER A 71 19.23 -80.75 62.13
CA SER A 71 18.08 -80.63 61.23
C SER A 71 17.49 -79.22 61.25
N ALA A 72 17.38 -78.61 62.42
CA ALA A 72 16.95 -77.22 62.58
C ALA A 72 17.95 -76.24 61.93
N GLU A 73 19.25 -76.47 62.07
CA GLU A 73 20.31 -75.70 61.40
C GLU A 73 20.20 -75.79 59.88
N VAL A 74 20.00 -77.00 59.32
CA VAL A 74 19.80 -77.19 57.87
C VAL A 74 18.53 -76.49 57.38
N LYS A 75 17.42 -76.57 58.11
CA LYS A 75 16.19 -75.84 57.76
C LYS A 75 16.40 -74.33 57.79
N LYS A 76 17.10 -73.80 58.80
CA LYS A 76 17.47 -72.37 58.90
C LYS A 76 18.35 -71.95 57.72
N GLN A 77 19.36 -72.75 57.35
CA GLN A 77 20.20 -72.50 56.19
C GLN A 77 19.40 -72.45 54.88
N ARG A 78 18.44 -73.38 54.67
CA ARG A 78 17.57 -73.36 53.47
C ARG A 78 16.72 -72.09 53.37
N ILE A 79 16.13 -71.63 54.48
CA ILE A 79 15.35 -70.38 54.50
C ILE A 79 16.22 -69.19 54.13
N ILE A 80 17.45 -69.12 54.66
CA ILE A 80 18.43 -68.07 54.32
C ILE A 80 18.79 -68.13 52.84
N ILE A 81 19.04 -69.33 52.28
CA ILE A 81 19.35 -69.49 50.86
C ILE A 81 18.18 -69.01 49.99
N TYR A 82 16.94 -69.38 50.30
CA TYR A 82 15.77 -68.95 49.53
C TYR A 82 15.51 -67.45 49.65
N SER A 83 15.71 -66.84 50.82
CA SER A 83 15.58 -65.39 50.98
C SER A 83 16.66 -64.64 50.20
N LEU A 84 17.90 -65.15 50.17
CA LEU A 84 18.98 -64.59 49.35
C LEU A 84 18.68 -64.71 47.84
N ILE A 85 18.17 -65.85 47.39
CA ILE A 85 17.75 -66.04 45.99
C ILE A 85 16.60 -65.08 45.64
N LEU A 86 15.61 -64.92 46.51
CA LEU A 86 14.50 -63.99 46.30
C LEU A 86 14.99 -62.54 46.17
N VAL A 87 15.86 -62.10 47.09
CA VAL A 87 16.48 -60.77 47.04
C VAL A 87 17.28 -60.59 45.75
N PHE A 88 18.05 -61.61 45.35
CA PHE A 88 18.81 -61.58 44.11
C PHE A 88 17.90 -61.43 42.87
N ILE A 89 16.79 -62.17 42.82
CA ILE A 89 15.80 -62.06 41.73
C ILE A 89 15.19 -60.66 41.70
N ILE A 90 14.84 -60.08 42.85
CA ILE A 90 14.30 -58.72 42.94
C ILE A 90 15.33 -57.71 42.40
N ILE A 91 16.59 -57.81 42.81
CA ILE A 91 17.67 -56.94 42.32
C ILE A 91 17.83 -57.07 40.81
N LEU A 92 17.78 -58.30 40.28
CA LEU A 92 17.88 -58.57 38.84
C LEU A 92 16.72 -57.93 38.06
N ILE A 93 15.48 -58.04 38.57
CA ILE A 93 14.30 -57.42 37.97
C ILE A 93 14.43 -55.89 38.00
N PHE A 94 14.80 -55.29 39.13
CA PHE A 94 15.01 -53.85 39.24
C PHE A 94 16.12 -53.37 38.30
N SER A 95 17.23 -54.11 38.21
CA SER A 95 18.33 -53.81 37.28
C SER A 95 17.84 -53.79 35.83
N LEU A 96 17.02 -54.77 35.44
CA LEU A 96 16.45 -54.85 34.09
C LEU A 96 15.47 -53.71 33.81
N VAL A 97 14.62 -53.33 34.78
CA VAL A 97 13.71 -52.19 34.66
C VAL A 97 14.48 -50.88 34.50
N ILE A 98 15.49 -50.66 35.34
CA ILE A 98 16.37 -49.46 35.26
C ILE A 98 17.07 -49.41 33.91
N TYR A 99 17.60 -50.53 33.44
CA TYR A 99 18.26 -50.62 32.14
C TYR A 99 17.30 -50.27 30.99
N ARG A 100 16.07 -50.81 30.99
CA ARG A 100 15.04 -50.45 30.00
C ARG A 100 14.64 -48.98 30.07
N MET A 101 14.47 -48.43 31.27
CA MET A 101 14.15 -47.02 31.48
C MET A 101 15.26 -46.12 30.93
N PHE A 102 16.53 -46.46 31.18
CA PHE A 102 17.67 -45.71 30.66
C PHE A 102 17.72 -45.71 29.13
N LEU A 103 17.43 -46.84 28.48
CA LEU A 103 17.33 -46.91 27.02
C LEU A 103 16.20 -46.03 26.47
N GLN A 104 15.03 -46.01 27.13
CA GLN A 104 13.93 -45.13 26.76
C GLN A 104 14.32 -43.65 26.89
N ILE A 105 14.98 -43.26 27.98
CA ILE A 105 15.46 -41.89 28.20
C ILE A 105 16.43 -41.48 27.09
N LYS A 106 17.40 -42.34 26.72
CA LYS A 106 18.33 -42.08 25.61
C LYS A 106 17.63 -41.89 24.26
N LYS A 107 16.61 -42.70 23.96
CA LYS A 107 15.83 -42.58 22.72
C LYS A 107 15.05 -41.27 22.69
N THR A 108 14.38 -40.94 23.79
CA THR A 108 13.57 -39.71 23.91
C THR A 108 14.43 -38.46 23.85
N SER A 109 15.59 -38.44 24.51
CA SER A 109 16.51 -37.30 24.47
C SER A 109 17.05 -37.05 23.05
N ALA A 110 17.36 -38.10 22.29
CA ALA A 110 17.77 -37.98 20.88
C ALA A 110 16.66 -37.38 20.00
N ILE A 111 15.41 -37.78 20.20
CA ILE A 111 14.26 -37.23 19.47
C ILE A 111 14.07 -35.74 19.81
N ILE A 112 14.15 -35.38 21.10
CA ILE A 112 14.02 -33.99 21.56
C ILE A 112 15.15 -33.13 20.97
N SER A 113 16.39 -33.62 20.99
CA SER A 113 17.53 -32.90 20.40
C SER A 113 17.32 -32.63 18.91
N ASN A 114 16.87 -33.63 18.14
CA ASN A 114 16.58 -33.44 16.72
C ASN A 114 15.40 -32.47 16.48
N LYS A 115 14.33 -32.57 17.28
CA LYS A 115 13.21 -31.62 17.22
C LYS A 115 13.65 -30.19 17.53
N ASN A 116 14.48 -30.00 18.55
CA ASN A 116 15.01 -28.68 18.91
C ASN A 116 15.89 -28.11 17.81
N LYS A 117 16.78 -28.93 17.22
CA LYS A 117 17.61 -28.50 16.08
C LYS A 117 16.76 -28.10 14.86
N LYS A 118 15.69 -28.85 14.57
CA LYS A 118 14.74 -28.48 13.50
C LYS A 118 14.01 -27.18 13.81
N LEU A 119 13.62 -26.96 15.07
CA LEU A 119 12.97 -25.75 15.53
C LEU A 119 13.89 -24.52 15.43
N GLU A 120 15.15 -24.65 15.85
CA GLU A 120 16.16 -23.59 15.71
C GLU A 120 16.39 -23.20 14.24
N ASN A 121 16.52 -24.19 13.36
CA ASN A 121 16.65 -23.93 11.92
C ASN A 121 15.41 -23.23 11.36
N ALA A 122 14.20 -23.62 11.78
CA ALA A 122 12.97 -22.98 11.36
C ALA A 122 12.88 -21.52 11.84
N HIS A 123 13.23 -21.25 13.11
CA HIS A 123 13.29 -19.89 13.65
C HIS A 123 14.31 -19.03 12.91
N SER A 124 15.50 -19.57 12.62
CA SER A 124 16.52 -18.87 11.85
C SER A 124 16.02 -18.50 10.44
N ALA A 125 15.36 -19.44 9.76
CA ALA A 125 14.77 -19.19 8.44
C ALA A 125 13.65 -18.14 8.47
N ILE A 126 12.77 -18.19 9.48
CA ILE A 126 11.70 -17.19 9.67
C ILE A 126 12.30 -15.81 9.91
N ASN A 127 13.32 -15.69 10.76
CA ASN A 127 13.97 -14.41 11.05
C ASN A 127 14.62 -13.84 9.78
N GLN A 128 15.32 -14.67 9.00
CA GLN A 128 15.89 -14.23 7.72
C GLN A 128 14.82 -13.76 6.74
N GLN A 129 13.69 -14.48 6.67
CA GLN A 129 12.57 -14.09 5.81
C GLN A 129 11.93 -12.77 6.27
N ASN A 130 11.77 -12.56 7.57
CA ASN A 130 11.23 -11.32 8.12
C ASN A 130 12.13 -10.12 7.82
N GLU A 131 13.45 -10.26 7.96
CA GLU A 131 14.40 -9.21 7.57
C GLU A 131 14.31 -8.90 6.07
N LYS A 132 14.16 -9.93 5.23
CA LYS A 132 13.97 -9.74 3.79
C LYS A 132 12.67 -8.97 3.49
N ILE A 133 11.55 -9.36 4.10
CA ILE A 133 10.25 -8.68 3.95
C ILE A 133 10.36 -7.23 4.40
N LYS A 134 11.01 -6.97 5.53
CA LYS A 134 11.23 -5.61 6.05
C LYS A 134 11.97 -4.74 5.03
N SER A 135 13.08 -5.23 4.49
CA SER A 135 13.84 -4.51 3.46
C SER A 135 13.06 -4.29 2.15
N GLN A 136 12.14 -5.20 1.80
CA GLN A 136 11.27 -5.05 0.64
C GLN A 136 10.20 -4.00 0.87
N ASN A 137 9.59 -3.98 2.06
CA ASN A 137 8.61 -2.98 2.44
C ASN A 137 9.21 -1.58 2.49
N GLU A 138 10.42 -1.42 3.02
CA GLU A 138 11.14 -0.14 3.05
C GLU A 138 11.37 0.39 1.62
N ARG A 139 11.86 -0.45 0.70
CA ARG A 139 12.01 -0.09 -0.72
C ARG A 139 10.70 0.28 -1.39
N LEU A 140 9.61 -0.44 -1.07
CA LEU A 140 8.30 -0.15 -1.63
C LEU A 140 7.77 1.21 -1.16
N ILE A 141 7.99 1.57 0.11
CA ILE A 141 7.63 2.88 0.65
C ILE A 141 8.41 3.99 -0.06
N GLU A 142 9.72 3.82 -0.22
CA GLU A 142 10.58 4.77 -0.93
C GLU A 142 10.14 4.96 -2.38
N PHE A 143 9.88 3.85 -3.08
CA PHE A 143 9.42 3.88 -4.47
C PHE A 143 8.05 4.54 -4.62
N ASN A 144 7.10 4.26 -3.72
CA ASN A 144 5.78 4.90 -3.73
C ASN A 144 5.89 6.40 -3.49
N LEU A 145 6.76 6.84 -2.58
CA LEU A 145 7.00 8.26 -2.32
C LEU A 145 7.62 8.95 -3.56
N GLU A 146 8.55 8.29 -4.24
CA GLU A 146 9.13 8.81 -5.48
C GLU A 146 8.06 8.95 -6.59
N LEU A 147 7.21 7.93 -6.75
CA LEU A 147 6.11 7.98 -7.72
C LEU A 147 5.12 9.10 -7.42
N GLU A 148 4.73 9.26 -6.16
CA GLU A 148 3.80 10.32 -5.73
C GLU A 148 4.37 11.70 -6.04
N ASN A 149 5.66 11.92 -5.76
CA ASN A 149 6.35 13.16 -6.11
C ASN A 149 6.37 13.41 -7.63
N LYS A 150 6.66 12.37 -8.45
CA LYS A 150 6.63 12.49 -9.91
C LYS A 150 5.24 12.79 -10.46
N ILE A 151 4.21 12.13 -9.93
CA ILE A 151 2.81 12.36 -10.31
C ILE A 151 2.42 13.79 -9.97
N ASN A 152 2.74 14.27 -8.77
CA ASN A 152 2.41 15.63 -8.36
C ASN A 152 3.12 16.67 -9.23
N ALA A 153 4.41 16.49 -9.51
CA ALA A 153 5.17 17.37 -10.40
C ALA A 153 4.54 17.41 -11.82
N ARG A 154 4.19 16.24 -12.37
CA ARG A 154 3.58 16.15 -13.71
C ARG A 154 2.18 16.74 -13.75
N THR A 155 1.38 16.58 -12.70
CA THR A 155 0.06 17.19 -12.59
C THR A 155 0.15 18.72 -12.60
N ILE A 156 1.11 19.31 -11.88
CA ILE A 156 1.34 20.76 -11.88
C ILE A 156 1.73 21.24 -13.29
N GLU A 157 2.69 20.58 -13.94
CA GLU A 157 3.12 20.92 -15.30
C GLU A 157 1.96 20.87 -16.31
N LEU A 158 1.11 19.84 -16.22
CA LEU A 158 -0.08 19.72 -17.08
C LEU A 158 -1.11 20.81 -16.82
N GLN A 159 -1.31 21.19 -15.56
CA GLN A 159 -2.22 22.30 -15.20
C GLN A 159 -1.72 23.63 -15.76
N GLU A 160 -0.42 23.90 -15.69
CA GLU A 160 0.19 25.09 -16.28
C GLU A 160 0.04 25.11 -17.81
N LYS A 161 0.34 23.98 -18.46
CA LYS A 161 0.19 23.84 -19.91
C LYS A 161 -1.25 24.00 -20.38
N ASN A 162 -2.21 23.47 -19.64
CA ASN A 162 -3.63 23.65 -19.97
C ASN A 162 -4.04 25.13 -19.88
N LYS A 163 -3.61 25.86 -18.84
CA LYS A 163 -3.88 27.31 -18.74
C LYS A 163 -3.24 28.09 -19.88
N GLU A 164 -2.03 27.73 -20.30
CA GLU A 164 -1.35 28.34 -21.44
C GLU A 164 -2.14 28.12 -22.74
N ILE A 165 -2.60 26.89 -22.98
CA ILE A 165 -3.42 26.53 -24.15
C ILE A 165 -4.76 27.28 -24.13
N GLU A 166 -5.41 27.39 -22.96
CA GLU A 166 -6.66 28.15 -22.81
C GLU A 166 -6.47 29.62 -23.18
N ALA A 167 -5.41 30.26 -22.67
CA ALA A 167 -5.09 31.65 -23.01
C ALA A 167 -4.80 31.84 -24.51
N GLN A 168 -4.02 30.93 -25.11
CA GLN A 168 -3.75 30.95 -26.55
C GLN A 168 -5.03 30.79 -27.36
N ASN A 169 -5.93 29.88 -26.98
CA ASN A 169 -7.19 29.68 -27.68
C ASN A 169 -8.10 30.92 -27.63
N GLU A 170 -8.13 31.64 -26.51
CA GLU A 170 -8.86 32.91 -26.42
C GLU A 170 -8.28 33.98 -27.34
N GLU A 171 -6.95 34.09 -27.41
CA GLU A 171 -6.27 35.01 -28.31
C GLU A 171 -6.53 34.67 -29.78
N TYR A 172 -6.38 33.40 -30.16
CA TYR A 172 -6.69 32.92 -31.52
C TYR A 172 -8.14 33.21 -31.92
N LYS A 173 -9.09 33.07 -30.99
CA LYS A 173 -10.49 33.37 -31.25
C LYS A 173 -10.69 34.86 -31.56
N LYS A 174 -10.10 35.76 -30.75
CA LYS A 174 -10.17 37.21 -30.98
C LYS A 174 -9.57 37.60 -32.33
N ILE A 175 -8.39 37.08 -32.65
CA ILE A 175 -7.72 37.35 -33.94
C ILE A 175 -8.59 36.88 -35.11
N ASN A 176 -9.21 35.69 -35.02
CA ASN A 176 -10.08 35.19 -36.08
C ASN A 176 -11.36 36.03 -36.24
N GLU A 177 -11.95 36.52 -35.15
CA GLU A 177 -13.11 37.42 -35.20
C GLU A 177 -12.73 38.75 -35.87
N GLU A 178 -11.60 39.36 -35.49
CA GLU A 178 -11.08 40.58 -36.11
C GLU A 178 -10.77 40.39 -37.59
N LEU A 179 -10.17 39.25 -37.95
CA LEU A 179 -9.86 38.91 -39.33
C LEU A 179 -11.14 38.73 -40.16
N SER A 180 -12.17 38.09 -39.60
CA SER A 180 -13.46 37.92 -40.28
C SER A 180 -14.11 39.28 -40.56
N ILE A 181 -14.14 40.17 -39.57
CA ILE A 181 -14.71 41.52 -39.72
C ILE A 181 -13.92 42.33 -40.76
N ALA A 182 -12.59 42.27 -40.71
CA ALA A 182 -11.73 42.97 -41.67
C ALA A 182 -11.94 42.45 -43.10
N LYS A 183 -12.08 41.13 -43.26
CA LYS A 183 -12.38 40.50 -44.54
C LYS A 183 -13.73 40.93 -45.09
N GLU A 184 -14.80 40.85 -44.30
CA GLU A 184 -16.15 41.28 -44.71
C GLU A 184 -16.17 42.75 -45.14
N LYS A 185 -15.49 43.62 -44.39
CA LYS A 185 -15.36 45.04 -44.74
C LYS A 185 -14.61 45.24 -46.07
N SER A 186 -13.56 44.46 -46.33
CA SER A 186 -12.82 44.52 -47.59
C SER A 186 -13.69 44.06 -48.76
N GLU A 187 -14.37 42.93 -48.60
CA GLU A 187 -15.26 42.37 -49.64
C GLU A 187 -16.41 43.32 -49.98
N GLU A 188 -17.01 43.96 -48.98
CA GLU A 188 -18.06 44.96 -49.20
C GLU A 188 -17.52 46.20 -49.91
N ASN A 189 -16.33 46.69 -49.56
CA ASN A 189 -15.71 47.82 -50.25
C ASN A 189 -15.41 47.50 -51.72
N ASP A 190 -14.88 46.30 -52.00
CA ASP A 190 -14.61 45.86 -53.37
C ASP A 190 -15.91 45.71 -54.18
N ARG A 191 -16.99 45.24 -53.55
CA ARG A 191 -18.32 45.17 -54.17
C ARG A 191 -18.87 46.56 -54.48
N LEU A 192 -18.78 47.50 -53.53
CA LEU A 192 -19.23 48.88 -53.70
C LEU A 192 -18.45 49.58 -54.82
N LYS A 193 -17.11 49.43 -54.86
CA LYS A 193 -16.26 49.94 -55.95
C LYS A 193 -16.65 49.35 -57.30
N SER A 194 -16.85 48.04 -57.38
CA SER A 194 -17.25 47.37 -58.62
C SER A 194 -18.60 47.88 -59.11
N THR A 195 -19.56 48.03 -58.20
CA THR A 195 -20.90 48.57 -58.50
C THR A 195 -20.82 50.02 -58.96
N PHE A 196 -20.01 50.84 -58.28
CA PHE A 196 -19.78 52.23 -58.64
C PHE A 196 -19.20 52.37 -60.05
N LEU A 197 -18.13 51.62 -60.37
CA LEU A 197 -17.51 51.65 -61.70
C LEU A 197 -18.47 51.19 -62.80
N ALA A 198 -19.27 50.15 -62.55
CA ALA A 198 -20.28 49.67 -63.48
C ALA A 198 -21.33 50.76 -63.78
N ASN A 199 -21.83 51.42 -62.73
CA ASN A 199 -22.81 52.50 -62.85
C ASN A 199 -22.22 53.70 -63.59
N MET A 200 -21.00 54.11 -63.27
CA MET A 200 -20.31 55.21 -63.97
C MET A 200 -20.08 54.89 -65.44
N SER A 201 -19.70 53.66 -65.78
CA SER A 201 -19.55 53.24 -67.18
C SER A 201 -20.86 53.38 -67.96
N HIS A 202 -21.99 53.01 -67.35
CA HIS A 202 -23.31 53.16 -67.96
C HIS A 202 -23.73 54.64 -68.14
N GLU A 203 -23.55 55.43 -67.08
CA GLU A 203 -23.88 56.86 -67.09
C GLU A 203 -23.03 57.65 -68.08
N ILE A 204 -21.76 57.25 -68.31
CA ILE A 204 -20.89 57.87 -69.33
C ILE A 204 -21.29 57.42 -70.75
N ARG A 205 -21.60 56.14 -70.94
CA ARG A 205 -21.89 55.57 -72.27
C ARG A 205 -23.14 56.18 -72.90
N THR A 206 -24.18 56.44 -72.11
CA THR A 206 -25.45 56.99 -72.61
C THR A 206 -25.31 58.36 -73.30
N PRO A 207 -24.77 59.42 -72.66
CA PRO A 207 -24.54 60.71 -73.30
C PRO A 207 -23.50 60.61 -74.41
N MET A 208 -22.47 59.77 -74.28
CA MET A 208 -21.49 59.54 -75.34
C MET A 208 -22.16 59.02 -76.63
N ASN A 209 -23.04 58.02 -76.49
CA ASN A 209 -23.80 57.47 -77.61
C ASN A 209 -24.76 58.51 -78.21
N GLY A 210 -25.33 59.39 -77.39
CA GLY A 210 -26.08 60.56 -77.85
C GLY A 210 -25.23 61.48 -78.73
N ILE A 211 -24.07 61.91 -78.24
CA ILE A 211 -23.14 62.79 -78.98
C ILE A 211 -22.75 62.16 -80.32
N LEU A 212 -22.22 60.93 -80.30
CA LEU A 212 -21.75 60.25 -81.51
C LEU A 212 -22.89 59.94 -82.48
N GLY A 213 -24.05 59.51 -81.96
CA GLY A 213 -25.23 59.19 -82.75
C GLY A 213 -25.76 60.40 -83.49
N PHE A 214 -26.04 61.51 -82.79
CA PHE A 214 -26.54 62.73 -83.42
C PHE A 214 -25.49 63.43 -84.29
N ALA A 215 -24.20 63.37 -83.92
CA ALA A 215 -23.12 63.85 -84.78
C ALA A 215 -23.04 63.06 -86.11
N SER A 216 -23.33 61.76 -86.08
CA SER A 216 -23.41 60.96 -87.32
C SER A 216 -24.62 61.35 -88.19
N LEU A 217 -25.75 61.69 -87.58
CA LEU A 217 -26.96 62.11 -88.29
C LEU A 217 -26.79 63.48 -88.97
N LEU A 218 -25.99 64.38 -88.38
CA LEU A 218 -25.63 65.67 -88.97
C LEU A 218 -24.87 65.56 -90.31
N LYS A 219 -24.26 64.40 -90.61
CA LYS A 219 -23.54 64.17 -91.87
C LYS A 219 -24.47 63.85 -93.06
N LYS A 220 -25.77 63.71 -92.84
CA LYS A 220 -26.73 63.34 -93.90
C LYS A 220 -26.99 64.55 -94.82
N PRO A 221 -26.84 64.40 -96.15
CA PRO A 221 -26.90 65.53 -97.09
C PRO A 221 -28.30 66.15 -97.27
N THR A 222 -29.37 65.47 -96.84
CA THR A 222 -30.77 65.91 -97.00
C THR A 222 -31.37 66.49 -95.72
N LEU A 223 -30.55 66.99 -94.79
CA LEU A 223 -31.01 67.48 -93.50
C LEU A 223 -31.51 68.93 -93.60
N THR A 224 -32.69 69.21 -93.03
CA THR A 224 -33.23 70.57 -92.95
C THR A 224 -32.55 71.36 -91.83
N GLY A 225 -32.49 72.69 -91.94
CA GLY A 225 -31.86 73.55 -90.93
C GLY A 225 -32.48 73.41 -89.53
N GLU A 226 -33.80 73.19 -89.45
CA GLU A 226 -34.48 72.95 -88.16
C GLU A 226 -34.02 71.65 -87.49
N LYS A 227 -33.95 70.54 -88.25
CA LYS A 227 -33.45 69.25 -87.74
C LYS A 227 -31.97 69.32 -87.38
N GLN A 228 -31.19 70.06 -88.15
CA GLN A 228 -29.79 70.31 -87.82
C GLN A 228 -29.66 70.97 -86.44
N GLN A 229 -30.47 72.00 -86.15
CA GLN A 229 -30.43 72.66 -84.85
C GLN A 229 -31.02 71.85 -83.70
N GLU A 230 -31.98 70.97 -83.97
CA GLU A 230 -32.42 70.00 -82.98
C GLU A 230 -31.29 69.03 -82.60
N TYR A 231 -30.58 68.48 -83.59
CA TYR A 231 -29.49 67.54 -83.34
C TYR A 231 -28.30 68.21 -82.63
N ILE A 232 -27.96 69.44 -83.00
CA ILE A 232 -26.93 70.23 -82.29
C ILE A 232 -27.32 70.41 -80.82
N ARG A 233 -28.57 70.80 -80.52
CA ARG A 233 -29.06 70.93 -79.14
C ARG A 233 -28.96 69.62 -78.34
N ILE A 234 -29.23 68.48 -78.96
CA ILE A 234 -29.11 67.18 -78.29
C ILE A 234 -27.64 66.84 -77.99
N ILE A 235 -26.73 67.15 -78.92
CA ILE A 235 -25.28 66.98 -78.71
C ILE A 235 -24.81 67.86 -77.55
N GLU A 236 -25.17 69.15 -77.54
CA GLU A 236 -24.81 70.08 -76.46
C GLU A 236 -25.34 69.60 -75.11
N LYS A 237 -26.62 69.21 -75.04
CA LYS A 237 -27.23 68.68 -73.81
C LYS A 237 -26.52 67.41 -73.32
N SER A 238 -26.14 66.52 -74.24
CA SER A 238 -25.42 65.29 -73.92
C SER A 238 -23.99 65.58 -73.43
N GLY A 239 -23.31 66.57 -74.04
CA GLY A 239 -22.00 67.05 -73.61
C GLY A 239 -22.03 67.65 -72.20
N THR A 240 -23.00 68.51 -71.92
CA THR A 240 -23.21 69.08 -70.58
C THR A 240 -23.47 67.99 -69.54
N ARG A 241 -24.31 66.99 -69.87
CA ARG A 241 -24.56 65.85 -68.98
C ARG A 241 -23.29 65.05 -68.70
N MET A 242 -22.46 64.81 -69.71
CA MET A 242 -21.18 64.11 -69.54
C MET A 242 -20.20 64.89 -68.65
N LEU A 243 -20.09 66.21 -68.85
CA LEU A 243 -19.25 67.07 -68.01
C LEU A 243 -19.68 67.02 -66.54
N ASN A 244 -20.99 67.04 -66.27
CA ASN A 244 -21.51 66.91 -64.91
C ASN A 244 -21.11 65.56 -64.28
N ILE A 245 -21.25 64.45 -65.01
CA ILE A 245 -20.84 63.12 -64.52
C ILE A 245 -19.34 63.08 -64.22
N ILE A 246 -18.51 63.67 -65.08
CA ILE A 246 -17.05 63.75 -64.84
C ILE A 246 -16.76 64.57 -63.57
N ASN A 247 -17.42 65.71 -63.39
CA ASN A 247 -17.26 66.53 -62.19
C ASN A 247 -17.69 65.77 -60.92
N ASP A 248 -18.79 65.03 -60.98
CA ASP A 248 -19.25 64.20 -59.86
C ASP A 248 -18.21 63.11 -59.50
N ILE A 249 -17.58 62.48 -60.49
CA ILE A 249 -16.49 61.51 -60.28
C ILE A 249 -15.25 62.17 -59.66
N ILE A 250 -14.89 63.39 -60.08
CA ILE A 250 -13.77 64.13 -59.50
C ILE A 250 -14.09 64.49 -58.05
N ASN A 251 -15.31 64.95 -57.77
CA ASN A 251 -15.73 65.34 -56.44
C ASN A 251 -15.73 64.14 -55.49
N ILE A 252 -16.26 62.98 -55.90
CA ILE A 252 -16.23 61.78 -55.05
C ILE A 252 -14.79 61.32 -54.81
N SER A 253 -13.91 61.40 -55.82
CA SER A 253 -12.49 61.06 -55.65
C SER A 253 -11.79 61.96 -54.63
N LYS A 254 -12.09 63.28 -54.65
CA LYS A 254 -11.58 64.23 -53.66
C LYS A 254 -12.09 63.91 -52.24
N VAL A 255 -13.35 63.49 -52.11
CA VAL A 255 -13.91 63.04 -50.82
C VAL A 255 -13.18 61.80 -50.32
N GLU A 256 -13.02 60.77 -51.17
CA GLU A 256 -12.36 59.51 -50.79
C GLU A 256 -10.89 59.69 -50.42
N SER A 257 -10.17 60.56 -51.12
CA SER A 257 -8.76 60.85 -50.81
C SER A 257 -8.57 61.84 -49.66
N GLY A 258 -9.66 62.37 -49.07
CA GLY A 258 -9.60 63.41 -48.04
C GLY A 258 -9.05 64.75 -48.54
N GLN A 259 -9.13 65.02 -49.85
CA GLN A 259 -8.65 66.24 -50.50
C GLN A 259 -9.76 67.25 -50.77
N MET A 260 -10.99 66.99 -50.32
CA MET A 260 -12.06 67.97 -50.38
C MET A 260 -11.81 69.04 -49.31
N GLU A 261 -11.43 70.23 -49.76
CA GLU A 261 -11.28 71.40 -48.91
C GLU A 261 -12.67 72.00 -48.63
N VAL A 262 -12.96 72.25 -47.35
CA VAL A 262 -14.17 72.96 -46.93
C VAL A 262 -13.84 74.43 -46.66
N SER A 263 -14.69 75.31 -47.15
CA SER A 263 -14.58 76.76 -47.02
C SER A 263 -15.63 77.25 -46.01
N ILE A 264 -15.25 77.26 -44.74
CA ILE A 264 -16.16 77.63 -43.65
C ILE A 264 -16.40 79.14 -43.65
N SER A 265 -17.67 79.53 -43.85
CA SER A 265 -18.09 80.94 -43.81
C SER A 265 -19.43 81.11 -43.08
N GLU A 266 -19.71 82.33 -42.65
CA GLU A 266 -21.03 82.70 -42.12
C GLU A 266 -22.03 82.76 -43.28
N THR A 267 -23.06 81.92 -43.21
CA THR A 267 -24.07 81.77 -44.25
C THR A 267 -25.46 81.93 -43.66
N ASN A 268 -26.27 82.75 -44.31
CA ASN A 268 -27.67 82.94 -43.95
C ASN A 268 -28.52 81.86 -44.63
N VAL A 269 -29.03 80.91 -43.84
CA VAL A 269 -29.86 79.79 -44.32
C VAL A 269 -31.13 80.28 -45.00
N ASN A 270 -31.71 81.38 -44.50
CA ASN A 270 -32.94 81.96 -45.05
C ASN A 270 -32.72 82.41 -46.49
N GLU A 271 -31.60 83.06 -46.77
CA GLU A 271 -31.25 83.54 -48.11
C GLU A 271 -30.93 82.38 -49.05
N GLN A 272 -30.24 81.33 -48.57
CA GLN A 272 -29.91 80.16 -49.39
C GLN A 272 -31.16 79.40 -49.82
N ILE A 273 -32.11 79.15 -48.91
CA ILE A 273 -33.35 78.45 -49.25
C ILE A 273 -34.22 79.32 -50.17
N GLU A 274 -34.27 80.64 -49.95
CA GLU A 274 -34.99 81.57 -50.83
C GLU A 274 -34.39 81.61 -52.25
N TYR A 275 -33.06 81.58 -52.35
CA TYR A 275 -32.35 81.49 -53.62
C TYR A 275 -32.75 80.21 -54.37
N ILE A 276 -32.68 79.05 -53.70
CA ILE A 276 -33.06 77.76 -54.29
C ILE A 276 -34.53 77.78 -54.74
N TYR A 277 -35.45 78.26 -53.89
CA TYR A 277 -36.86 78.38 -54.24
C TYR A 277 -37.06 79.23 -55.50
N THR A 278 -36.44 80.41 -55.54
CA THR A 278 -36.58 81.35 -56.66
C THR A 278 -35.98 80.79 -57.95
N PHE A 279 -34.85 80.08 -57.85
CA PHE A 279 -34.19 79.44 -58.99
C PHE A 279 -35.05 78.35 -59.63
N PHE A 280 -35.68 77.49 -58.83
CA PHE A 280 -36.48 76.36 -59.33
C PHE A 280 -37.94 76.70 -59.64
N LYS A 281 -38.48 77.79 -59.09
CA LYS A 281 -39.89 78.18 -59.29
C LYS A 281 -40.36 78.17 -60.75
N PRO A 282 -39.62 78.74 -61.73
CA PRO A 282 -40.05 78.73 -63.13
C PRO A 282 -40.18 77.32 -63.73
N GLU A 283 -39.24 76.41 -63.39
CA GLU A 283 -39.27 75.02 -63.89
C GLU A 283 -40.42 74.22 -63.28
N VAL A 284 -40.67 74.43 -61.99
CA VAL A 284 -41.72 73.75 -61.22
C VAL A 284 -43.11 74.19 -61.71
N GLU A 285 -43.31 75.49 -61.95
CA GLU A 285 -44.54 76.04 -62.54
C GLU A 285 -44.77 75.51 -63.98
N GLN A 286 -43.71 75.43 -64.79
CA GLN A 286 -43.80 74.86 -66.14
C GLN A 286 -44.24 73.38 -66.14
N LYS A 287 -43.85 72.63 -65.11
CA LYS A 287 -44.26 71.23 -64.91
C LYS A 287 -45.62 71.07 -64.22
N GLY A 288 -46.31 72.17 -63.90
CA GLY A 288 -47.60 72.15 -63.21
C GLY A 288 -47.54 71.66 -61.76
N ILE A 289 -46.35 71.75 -61.14
CA ILE A 289 -46.12 71.34 -59.76
C ILE A 289 -46.26 72.58 -58.87
N GLN A 290 -46.85 72.43 -57.68
CA GLN A 290 -46.94 73.51 -56.70
C GLN A 290 -45.81 73.38 -55.67
N ILE A 291 -45.02 74.45 -55.49
CA ILE A 291 -43.97 74.52 -54.45
C ILE A 291 -44.28 75.65 -53.47
N LEU A 292 -44.32 75.31 -52.19
CA LEU A 292 -44.60 76.22 -51.08
C LEU A 292 -43.29 76.50 -50.35
N PHE A 293 -42.96 77.78 -50.19
CA PHE A 293 -41.80 78.23 -49.42
C PHE A 293 -42.28 79.05 -48.22
N LYS A 294 -41.79 78.69 -47.03
CA LYS A 294 -42.07 79.40 -45.79
C LYS A 294 -40.79 79.52 -44.99
N ASN A 295 -40.37 80.76 -44.77
CA ASN A 295 -39.15 81.06 -44.04
C ASN A 295 -39.48 81.43 -42.60
N ASN A 296 -39.11 80.60 -41.63
CA ASN A 296 -39.54 80.74 -40.22
C ASN A 296 -38.40 81.01 -39.24
N LEU A 297 -37.13 81.03 -39.68
CA LEU A 297 -36.02 81.22 -38.75
C LEU A 297 -35.84 82.72 -38.43
N PRO A 298 -35.78 83.10 -37.14
CA PRO A 298 -35.41 84.45 -36.72
C PRO A 298 -34.03 84.83 -37.27
N ALA A 299 -33.82 86.11 -37.62
CA ALA A 299 -32.58 86.59 -38.27
C ALA A 299 -31.29 86.25 -37.49
N LYS A 300 -31.36 86.16 -36.15
CA LYS A 300 -30.22 85.78 -35.30
C LYS A 300 -29.91 84.28 -35.28
N GLU A 301 -30.89 83.44 -35.62
CA GLU A 301 -30.79 81.98 -35.66
C GLU A 301 -30.56 81.46 -37.09
N ALA A 302 -30.77 82.32 -38.10
CA ALA A 302 -30.61 81.99 -39.52
C ALA A 302 -29.15 82.02 -40.00
N ILE A 303 -28.22 82.62 -39.24
CA ILE A 303 -26.80 82.68 -39.60
C ILE A 303 -26.07 81.51 -38.95
N ILE A 304 -25.52 80.63 -39.78
CA ILE A 304 -24.72 79.48 -39.34
C ILE A 304 -23.32 79.53 -39.96
N LYS A 305 -22.34 78.93 -39.28
CA LYS A 305 -21.02 78.67 -39.87
C LYS A 305 -21.06 77.32 -40.56
N THR A 306 -20.92 77.32 -41.87
CA THR A 306 -20.98 76.11 -42.71
C THR A 306 -20.05 76.26 -43.89
N ASP A 307 -19.77 75.14 -44.54
CA ASP A 307 -19.09 75.09 -45.83
C ASP A 307 -19.88 75.86 -46.90
N ARG A 308 -19.18 76.67 -47.71
CA ARG A 308 -19.72 77.48 -48.80
C ARG A 308 -18.74 77.58 -49.95
#